data_AF-A0A1Y3CLI8-F1
#
_entry.id   AF-A0A1Y3CLI8-F1
#
_cell.length_a   1.000
_cell.length_b   1.000
_cell.length_c   1.000
_cell.angle_alpha   90.00
_cell.angle_beta   90.00
_cell.angle_gamma   90.00
#
_symmetry.space_group_name_H-M   'P 1'
#
loop_
_entity.id
_entity.type
_entity.pdbx_description
1 polymer ?
#
loop_
_entity_poly.entity_id
_entity_poly.type
_entity_poly.pdbx_seq_one_letter_code
_entity_poly.pdbx_strand_id
1 'polypeptide(L)'
;MKEPLIDYPWKDTLDKILQSKTLEDKDLLPFLFDVVMSLAYIDSTNNLGNSLEVCTSGDSHYNAHLGFINLCAKCYAHKIWRYQKAAKPSSGALGKLSSELILKFISSKFTEFDQVQVIGGTNYADAIIHLKSGELIYAEVKSAPLITFPLLVQTPFSDIEDHEKLEITHSQLQECDSALYINEHISIPLGKVHSHLWPFHGLLEFVDNIDNKKLMYAGFDHWKRARDLYKSKDKSDPIFYLVNACGAPPQIAKTEFGWPKKEVISDSKTSAGLDRTDDIKKGIYQTLKIGSNHRHENNVKTAIISNLPAYRHEREYIDDLIPLMWGDQKDMCINSEVGEYISKEKLRYVFDYIITLDYSTLRNLEI
;
A
#
# COMPACT_ATOMS: atom_id res chain seq x y z
N MET A 1 -20.06 -7.39 10.48
CA MET A 1 -19.62 -6.37 9.50
C MET A 1 -19.31 -5.11 10.29
N LYS A 2 -18.18 -4.48 10.02
CA LYS A 2 -17.70 -3.32 10.77
C LYS A 2 -17.15 -2.27 9.81
N GLU A 3 -17.13 -1.02 10.24
CA GLU A 3 -16.44 0.03 9.48
C GLU A 3 -14.93 -0.25 9.42
N PRO A 4 -14.25 0.16 8.34
CA PRO A 4 -12.80 0.09 8.26
C PRO A 4 -12.13 0.83 9.41
N LEU A 5 -11.11 0.21 9.98
CA LEU A 5 -10.22 0.76 11.00
C LEU A 5 -10.89 1.06 12.36
N ILE A 6 -12.10 0.58 12.63
CA ILE A 6 -12.80 0.85 13.91
C ILE A 6 -12.02 0.36 15.15
N ASP A 7 -11.13 -0.62 14.98
CA ASP A 7 -10.31 -1.17 16.04
C ASP A 7 -9.04 -0.33 16.32
N TYR A 8 -8.78 0.74 15.55
CA TYR A 8 -7.54 1.50 15.61
C TYR A 8 -7.76 2.91 16.20
N PRO A 9 -7.00 3.30 17.23
CA PRO A 9 -7.22 4.56 17.94
C PRO A 9 -6.95 5.80 17.10
N TRP A 10 -6.21 5.66 15.99
CA TRP A 10 -5.86 6.75 15.07
C TRP A 10 -6.80 6.87 13.86
N LYS A 11 -7.90 6.10 13.80
CA LYS A 11 -8.90 6.18 12.71
C LYS A 11 -9.36 7.62 12.46
N ASP A 12 -9.76 8.33 13.51
CA ASP A 12 -10.27 9.69 13.41
C ASP A 12 -9.18 10.69 12.98
N THR A 13 -7.92 10.41 13.31
CA THR A 13 -6.77 11.19 12.82
C THR A 13 -6.59 11.01 11.33
N LEU A 14 -6.71 9.78 10.82
CA LEU A 14 -6.68 9.52 9.38
C LEU A 14 -7.86 10.19 8.66
N ASP A 15 -9.06 10.18 9.26
CA ASP A 15 -10.21 10.90 8.69
C ASP A 15 -9.92 12.39 8.48
N LYS A 16 -9.29 13.04 9.46
CA LYS A 16 -8.88 14.45 9.34
C LYS A 16 -7.82 14.65 8.27
N ILE A 17 -6.82 13.75 8.18
CA ILE A 17 -5.78 13.80 7.14
C ILE A 17 -6.43 13.71 5.74
N LEU A 18 -7.34 12.75 5.54
CA LEU A 18 -8.02 12.55 4.25
C LEU A 18 -8.98 13.69 3.89
N GLN A 19 -9.45 14.47 4.87
CA GLN A 19 -10.31 15.64 4.68
C GLN A 19 -9.51 16.96 4.62
N SER A 20 -8.19 16.92 4.76
CA SER A 20 -7.37 18.12 4.82
C SER A 20 -7.37 18.86 3.49
N LYS A 21 -7.56 20.19 3.55
CA LYS A 21 -7.55 21.07 2.35
C LYS A 21 -6.19 21.09 1.65
N THR A 22 -5.13 20.72 2.35
CA THR A 22 -3.80 20.58 1.76
C THR A 22 -3.74 19.43 0.75
N LEU A 23 -4.63 18.45 0.87
CA LEU A 23 -4.70 17.21 0.10
C LEU A 23 -5.99 17.08 -0.74
N GLU A 24 -6.53 18.20 -1.23
CA GLU A 24 -7.73 18.19 -2.10
C GLU A 24 -7.51 17.41 -3.42
N ASP A 25 -6.25 17.27 -3.84
CA ASP A 25 -5.86 16.53 -5.03
C ASP A 25 -5.88 15.02 -4.78
N LYS A 26 -6.89 14.35 -5.31
CA LYS A 26 -7.09 12.90 -5.18
C LYS A 26 -5.98 12.07 -5.84
N ASP A 27 -5.17 12.65 -6.73
CA ASP A 27 -4.03 11.95 -7.35
C ASP A 27 -2.91 11.68 -6.33
N LEU A 28 -2.90 12.38 -5.18
CA LEU A 28 -1.96 12.16 -4.08
C LEU A 28 -2.26 10.90 -3.26
N LEU A 29 -3.47 10.35 -3.35
CA LEU A 29 -3.93 9.26 -2.48
C LEU A 29 -3.03 7.99 -2.54
N PRO A 30 -2.50 7.55 -3.69
CA PRO A 30 -1.57 6.41 -3.73
C PRO A 30 -0.28 6.65 -2.92
N PHE A 31 0.28 7.86 -2.99
CA PHE A 31 1.47 8.23 -2.22
C PHE A 31 1.15 8.36 -0.73
N LEU A 32 0.03 9.01 -0.41
CA LEU A 32 -0.43 9.14 0.97
C LEU A 32 -0.72 7.77 1.59
N PHE A 33 -1.24 6.82 0.81
CA PHE A 33 -1.42 5.44 1.25
C PHE A 33 -0.08 4.83 1.68
N ASP A 34 0.99 4.97 0.88
CA ASP A 34 2.32 4.46 1.23
C ASP A 34 2.89 5.15 2.49
N VAL A 35 2.69 6.47 2.63
CA VAL A 35 3.07 7.22 3.83
C VAL A 35 2.35 6.68 5.07
N VAL A 36 1.01 6.61 5.03
CA VAL A 36 0.19 6.14 6.16
C VAL A 36 0.46 4.66 6.46
N MET A 37 0.66 3.83 5.44
CA MET A 37 0.99 2.42 5.63
C MET A 37 2.38 2.24 6.27
N SER A 38 3.34 3.13 5.97
CA SER A 38 4.63 3.16 6.65
C SER A 38 4.49 3.52 8.13
N LEU A 39 3.65 4.50 8.47
CA LEU A 39 3.30 4.84 9.86
C LEU A 39 2.65 3.68 10.59
N ALA A 40 1.74 2.98 9.92
CA ALA A 40 1.06 1.84 10.49
C ALA A 40 1.99 0.62 10.65
N TYR A 41 3.02 0.47 9.81
CA TYR A 41 4.10 -0.49 10.03
C TYR A 41 4.92 -0.14 11.27
N ILE A 42 5.25 1.14 11.45
CA ILE A 42 5.97 1.64 12.63
C ILE A 42 5.17 1.33 13.91
N ASP A 43 3.89 1.72 13.95
CA ASP A 43 2.97 1.49 15.07
C ASP A 43 2.80 -0.01 15.38
N SER A 44 2.81 -0.87 14.36
CA SER A 44 2.65 -2.33 14.50
C SER A 44 3.96 -3.08 14.79
N THR A 45 5.11 -2.41 14.78
CA THR A 45 6.41 -3.08 15.00
C THR A 45 6.65 -3.22 16.50
N ASN A 46 6.56 -4.47 16.99
CA ASN A 46 6.89 -4.77 18.39
C ASN A 46 8.37 -4.52 18.65
N ASN A 47 8.66 -3.92 19.82
CA ASN A 47 10.02 -3.64 20.28
C ASN A 47 10.86 -2.84 19.27
N LEU A 48 10.32 -1.72 18.76
CA LEU A 48 10.99 -0.79 17.84
C LEU A 48 12.49 -0.60 18.15
N GLY A 49 12.83 -0.42 19.43
CA GLY A 49 14.21 -0.25 19.90
C GLY A 49 15.19 -1.33 19.40
N ASN A 50 14.79 -2.60 19.41
CA ASN A 50 15.65 -3.74 19.02
C ASN A 50 15.90 -3.83 17.50
N SER A 51 15.17 -3.03 16.73
CA SER A 51 15.23 -2.96 15.28
C SER A 51 15.81 -1.65 14.76
N LEU A 52 16.15 -0.71 15.66
CA LEU A 52 16.86 0.52 15.28
C LEU A 52 18.35 0.22 15.05
N GLU A 53 18.88 0.78 13.97
CA GLU A 53 20.32 0.82 13.67
C GLU A 53 20.79 2.28 13.67
N VAL A 54 22.04 2.53 14.06
CA VAL A 54 22.68 3.84 13.93
C VAL A 54 22.94 4.14 12.47
N CYS A 55 22.65 5.36 12.02
CA CYS A 55 23.08 5.80 10.70
C CYS A 55 23.22 7.32 10.67
N THR A 56 24.47 7.76 10.57
CA THR A 56 24.85 9.18 10.49
C THR A 56 24.98 9.70 9.06
N SER A 57 24.70 8.87 8.05
CA SER A 57 24.75 9.29 6.64
C SER A 57 23.78 10.44 6.34
N GLY A 58 24.27 11.47 5.63
CA GLY A 58 23.50 12.65 5.23
C GLY A 58 23.48 13.78 6.26
N ASP A 59 22.94 14.94 5.88
CA ASP A 59 22.84 16.13 6.72
C ASP A 59 21.51 16.14 7.49
N SER A 60 21.41 15.28 8.50
CA SER A 60 20.22 15.16 9.34
C SER A 60 20.61 14.95 10.79
N HIS A 61 19.90 15.62 11.70
CA HIS A 61 20.08 15.44 13.14
C HIS A 61 19.54 14.09 13.64
N TYR A 62 18.80 13.34 12.81
CA TYR A 62 18.39 11.97 13.12
C TYR A 62 19.54 11.00 12.87
N ASN A 63 20.09 10.43 13.93
CA ASN A 63 21.26 9.54 13.92
C ASN A 63 20.90 8.04 13.98
N ALA A 64 19.62 7.70 13.96
CA ALA A 64 19.14 6.33 13.94
C ALA A 64 18.01 6.14 12.91
N HIS A 65 17.85 4.90 12.43
CA HIS A 65 16.79 4.56 11.50
C HIS A 65 16.26 3.14 11.70
N LEU A 66 15.05 2.91 11.18
CA LEU A 66 14.43 1.61 11.02
C LEU A 66 13.75 1.57 9.67
N GLY A 67 14.06 0.56 8.86
CA GLY A 67 13.44 0.40 7.54
C GLY A 67 12.85 -0.98 7.29
N PHE A 68 12.03 -1.04 6.24
CA PHE A 68 11.15 -2.18 5.95
C PHE A 68 11.56 -2.97 4.69
N ILE A 69 12.66 -2.55 4.06
CA ILE A 69 13.43 -3.29 3.06
C ILE A 69 14.85 -3.53 3.58
N ASN A 70 15.58 -4.46 2.99
CA ASN A 70 16.92 -4.82 3.45
C ASN A 70 18.01 -3.83 3.01
N LEU A 71 17.69 -2.55 2.84
CA LEU A 71 18.57 -1.49 2.36
C LEU A 71 18.39 -0.22 3.19
N CYS A 72 19.47 0.37 3.70
CA CYS A 72 19.42 1.66 4.37
C CYS A 72 19.20 2.80 3.37
N ALA A 73 18.03 3.43 3.41
CA ALA A 73 17.67 4.50 2.49
C ALA A 73 18.54 5.76 2.65
N LYS A 74 19.02 6.07 3.87
CA LYS A 74 19.92 7.21 4.13
C LYS A 74 21.28 7.03 3.47
N CYS A 75 21.92 5.88 3.69
CA CYS A 75 23.17 5.52 3.00
C CYS A 75 22.97 5.48 1.50
N TYR A 76 21.84 4.94 1.06
CA TYR A 76 21.58 4.74 -0.35
C TYR A 76 21.36 6.04 -1.14
N ALA A 77 20.85 7.10 -0.51
CA ALA A 77 20.84 8.44 -1.10
C ALA A 77 22.25 8.89 -1.56
N HIS A 78 23.29 8.42 -0.86
CA HIS A 78 24.70 8.67 -1.18
C HIS A 78 25.34 7.53 -2.00
N LYS A 79 24.53 6.66 -2.61
CA LYS A 79 24.94 5.49 -3.41
C LYS A 79 25.75 4.44 -2.62
N ILE A 80 25.60 4.41 -1.31
CA ILE A 80 26.23 3.40 -0.44
C ILE A 80 25.26 2.23 -0.26
N TRP A 81 25.67 1.04 -0.69
CA TRP A 81 24.84 -0.18 -0.62
C TRP A 81 24.92 -0.86 0.74
N ARG A 82 24.35 -0.20 1.75
CA ARG A 82 24.38 -0.71 3.11
C ARG A 82 23.19 -1.64 3.38
N TYR A 83 23.49 -2.91 3.66
CA TYR A 83 22.50 -3.86 4.15
C TYR A 83 22.05 -3.47 5.54
N GLN A 84 20.74 -3.44 5.75
CA GLN A 84 20.08 -3.44 7.05
C GLN A 84 19.11 -4.63 7.05
N LYS A 85 18.72 -5.16 8.20
CA LYS A 85 17.66 -6.17 8.21
C LYS A 85 16.29 -5.50 8.28
N ALA A 86 15.41 -5.80 7.33
CA ALA A 86 14.05 -5.25 7.29
C ALA A 86 13.25 -5.60 8.57
N ALA A 87 12.70 -4.58 9.23
CA ALA A 87 11.88 -4.70 10.44
C ALA A 87 10.39 -4.86 10.09
N LYS A 88 10.02 -5.98 9.45
CA LYS A 88 8.62 -6.19 9.01
C LYS A 88 7.73 -6.70 10.16
N PRO A 89 6.54 -6.10 10.38
CA PRO A 89 5.55 -6.66 11.30
C PRO A 89 5.07 -8.06 10.84
N SER A 90 4.37 -8.78 11.71
CA SER A 90 3.87 -10.12 11.40
C SER A 90 2.83 -10.09 10.26
N SER A 91 2.94 -11.03 9.31
CA SER A 91 2.18 -10.99 8.06
C SER A 91 0.66 -11.05 8.22
N GLY A 92 0.15 -11.74 9.24
CA GLY A 92 -1.29 -11.86 9.48
C GLY A 92 -1.96 -10.55 9.92
N ALA A 93 -1.28 -9.76 10.76
CA ALA A 93 -1.77 -8.46 11.21
C ALA A 93 -1.70 -7.41 10.08
N LEU A 94 -0.64 -7.47 9.27
CA LEU A 94 -0.44 -6.54 8.15
C LEU A 94 -1.48 -6.70 7.04
N GLY A 95 -1.86 -7.93 6.69
CA GLY A 95 -2.88 -8.16 5.67
C GLY A 95 -4.23 -7.55 6.06
N LYS A 96 -4.67 -7.78 7.32
CA LYS A 96 -5.90 -7.15 7.85
C LYS A 96 -5.80 -5.63 7.82
N LEU A 97 -4.70 -5.08 8.33
CA LEU A 97 -4.48 -3.63 8.42
C LEU A 97 -4.44 -2.96 7.04
N SER A 98 -3.70 -3.51 6.07
CA SER A 98 -3.63 -2.92 4.73
C SER A 98 -4.98 -2.97 4.03
N SER A 99 -5.74 -4.06 4.19
CA SER A 99 -7.10 -4.19 3.65
C SER A 99 -8.06 -3.16 4.26
N GLU A 100 -8.07 -2.98 5.58
CA GLU A 100 -8.92 -1.96 6.21
C GLU A 100 -8.48 -0.54 5.82
N LEU A 101 -7.17 -0.30 5.67
CA LEU A 101 -6.63 0.99 5.27
C LEU A 101 -7.07 1.37 3.85
N ILE A 102 -6.93 0.46 2.86
CA ILE A 102 -7.34 0.79 1.49
C ILE A 102 -8.85 1.04 1.40
N LEU A 103 -9.66 0.29 2.16
CA LEU A 103 -11.11 0.51 2.21
C LEU A 103 -11.46 1.91 2.75
N LYS A 104 -10.68 2.43 3.69
CA LYS A 104 -10.84 3.80 4.18
C LYS A 104 -10.50 4.83 3.09
N PHE A 105 -9.40 4.63 2.37
CA PHE A 105 -8.99 5.52 1.28
C PHE A 105 -10.00 5.54 0.14
N ILE A 106 -10.49 4.39 -0.33
CA ILE A 106 -11.51 4.37 -1.40
C ILE A 106 -12.81 5.02 -0.94
N SER A 107 -13.21 4.86 0.33
CA SER A 107 -14.40 5.50 0.89
C SER A 107 -14.29 7.02 0.87
N SER A 108 -13.08 7.58 0.99
CA SER A 108 -12.83 9.01 0.83
C SER A 108 -12.74 9.46 -0.62
N LYS A 109 -12.31 8.57 -1.54
CA LYS A 109 -12.13 8.88 -2.96
C LYS A 109 -13.47 8.95 -3.70
N PHE A 110 -14.40 8.05 -3.42
CA PHE A 110 -15.62 7.85 -4.20
C PHE A 110 -16.86 8.35 -3.46
N THR A 111 -17.56 9.31 -4.06
CA THR A 111 -18.75 9.95 -3.47
C THR A 111 -20.02 9.13 -3.66
N GLU A 112 -19.98 8.13 -4.54
CA GLU A 112 -21.08 7.24 -4.91
C GLU A 112 -21.29 6.17 -3.83
N PHE A 113 -20.29 5.97 -2.98
CA PHE A 113 -20.32 4.99 -1.90
C PHE A 113 -21.09 5.59 -0.73
N ASP A 114 -22.15 4.90 -0.31
CA ASP A 114 -22.92 5.24 0.88
C ASP A 114 -22.26 4.64 2.13
N GLN A 115 -21.89 3.36 2.05
CA GLN A 115 -21.24 2.66 3.14
C GLN A 115 -20.17 1.67 2.64
N VAL A 116 -19.02 1.64 3.32
CA VAL A 116 -17.96 0.64 3.11
C VAL A 116 -17.82 -0.20 4.37
N GLN A 117 -17.87 -1.53 4.25
CA GLN A 117 -17.83 -2.46 5.38
C GLN A 117 -16.79 -3.56 5.18
N VAL A 118 -16.12 -3.91 6.27
CA VAL A 118 -15.21 -5.06 6.38
C VAL A 118 -16.01 -6.29 6.82
N ILE A 119 -15.88 -7.40 6.10
CA ILE A 119 -16.52 -8.67 6.47
C ILE A 119 -15.57 -9.50 7.35
N GLY A 120 -14.33 -9.71 6.91
CA GLY A 120 -13.26 -10.41 7.63
C GLY A 120 -13.54 -11.90 7.94
N GLY A 121 -12.60 -12.80 7.59
CA GLY A 121 -12.59 -14.17 8.12
C GLY A 121 -13.72 -15.11 7.62
N THR A 122 -14.48 -14.71 6.61
CA THR A 122 -15.41 -15.62 5.90
C THR A 122 -14.86 -15.89 4.51
N ASN A 123 -15.01 -17.11 3.98
CA ASN A 123 -14.51 -17.50 2.64
C ASN A 123 -15.29 -16.83 1.47
N TYR A 124 -15.96 -15.71 1.74
CA TYR A 124 -16.99 -15.12 0.90
C TYR A 124 -16.52 -13.88 0.16
N ALA A 125 -16.14 -12.83 0.88
CA ALA A 125 -15.56 -11.59 0.37
C ALA A 125 -14.83 -10.89 1.52
N ASP A 126 -13.90 -10.01 1.19
CA ASP A 126 -13.18 -9.20 2.17
C ASP A 126 -14.01 -7.98 2.62
N ALA A 127 -14.78 -7.40 1.69
CA ALA A 127 -15.55 -6.18 1.90
C ALA A 127 -16.90 -6.16 1.14
N ILE A 128 -17.82 -5.33 1.64
CA ILE A 128 -19.05 -4.93 0.95
C ILE A 128 -19.07 -3.40 0.84
N ILE A 129 -19.41 -2.90 -0.34
CA ILE A 129 -19.69 -1.48 -0.59
C ILE A 129 -21.16 -1.35 -0.97
N HIS A 130 -21.86 -0.49 -0.25
CA HIS A 130 -23.21 -0.07 -0.59
C HIS A 130 -23.13 1.19 -1.44
N LEU A 131 -23.64 1.13 -2.66
CA LEU A 131 -23.77 2.30 -3.52
C LEU A 131 -25.02 3.08 -3.17
N LYS A 132 -24.99 4.40 -3.36
CA LYS A 132 -26.17 5.27 -3.24
C LYS A 132 -27.31 4.88 -4.21
N SER A 133 -26.98 4.19 -5.30
CA SER A 133 -27.96 3.61 -6.24
C SER A 133 -28.77 2.44 -5.65
N GLY A 134 -28.33 1.87 -4.52
CA GLY A 134 -28.88 0.66 -3.91
C GLY A 134 -28.21 -0.64 -4.36
N GLU A 135 -27.23 -0.57 -5.28
CA GLU A 135 -26.41 -1.72 -5.65
C GLU A 135 -25.40 -2.07 -4.55
N LEU A 136 -25.02 -3.35 -4.50
CA LEU A 136 -24.04 -3.90 -3.57
C LEU A 136 -22.82 -4.40 -4.33
N ILE A 137 -21.64 -3.97 -3.93
CA ILE A 137 -20.37 -4.48 -4.48
C ILE A 137 -19.72 -5.37 -3.43
N TYR A 138 -19.55 -6.65 -3.76
CA TYR A 138 -18.76 -7.58 -2.96
C TYR A 138 -17.35 -7.62 -3.52
N ALA A 139 -16.36 -7.41 -2.66
CA ALA A 139 -14.99 -7.20 -3.10
C ALA A 139 -13.99 -8.13 -2.43
N GLU A 140 -13.01 -8.55 -3.24
CA GLU A 140 -11.73 -9.07 -2.76
C GLU A 140 -10.75 -7.90 -2.65
N VAL A 141 -9.99 -7.85 -1.55
CA VAL A 141 -9.04 -6.76 -1.29
C VAL A 141 -7.60 -7.27 -1.38
N LYS A 142 -6.75 -6.58 -2.13
CA LYS A 142 -5.32 -6.85 -2.28
C LYS A 142 -4.55 -5.54 -2.26
N SER A 143 -3.83 -5.26 -1.19
CA SER A 143 -3.13 -3.99 -1.03
C SER A 143 -1.77 -4.14 -0.39
N ALA A 144 -0.78 -3.50 -1.00
CA ALA A 144 0.60 -3.45 -0.53
C ALA A 144 1.26 -2.14 -1.00
N PRO A 145 2.02 -1.44 -0.16
CA PRO A 145 2.62 -0.17 -0.53
C PRO A 145 3.71 -0.33 -1.59
N LEU A 146 3.88 0.67 -2.46
CA LEU A 146 5.00 0.69 -3.42
C LEU A 146 6.32 0.97 -2.72
N ILE A 147 6.36 1.97 -1.83
CA ILE A 147 7.50 2.32 -0.99
C ILE A 147 7.08 2.16 0.47
N THR A 148 7.99 1.63 1.28
CA THR A 148 7.85 1.64 2.75
C THR A 148 8.91 2.56 3.33
N PHE A 149 8.49 3.77 3.68
CA PHE A 149 9.38 4.84 4.13
C PHE A 149 9.95 4.52 5.51
N PRO A 150 11.28 4.66 5.72
CA PRO A 150 11.88 4.33 7.00
C PRO A 150 11.58 5.38 8.07
N LEU A 151 11.52 4.91 9.32
CA LEU A 151 11.51 5.75 10.51
C LEU A 151 12.93 6.28 10.75
N LEU A 152 13.03 7.55 11.10
CA LEU A 152 14.21 8.21 11.64
C LEU A 152 13.99 8.53 13.11
N VAL A 153 15.05 8.42 13.91
CA VAL A 153 15.02 8.73 15.35
C VAL A 153 16.26 9.53 15.72
N GLN A 154 16.08 10.56 16.54
CA GLN A 154 17.18 11.30 17.15
C GLN A 154 17.43 10.69 18.52
N THR A 155 18.58 10.03 18.65
CA THR A 155 19.00 9.37 19.88
C THR A 155 20.14 10.16 20.55
N PRO A 156 20.28 10.10 21.88
CA PRO A 156 21.37 10.78 22.57
C PRO A 156 22.73 10.10 22.39
N PHE A 157 22.81 8.97 21.67
CA PHE A 157 24.03 8.20 21.51
C PHE A 157 24.84 8.72 20.32
N SER A 158 26.09 9.11 20.55
CA SER A 158 27.00 9.64 19.51
C SER A 158 28.17 8.70 19.16
N ASP A 159 28.48 7.75 20.05
CA ASP A 159 29.74 6.98 20.02
C ASP A 159 29.51 5.51 19.66
N ILE A 160 28.62 5.25 18.69
CA ILE A 160 28.27 3.91 18.21
C ILE A 160 28.62 3.83 16.72
N GLU A 161 29.17 2.69 16.27
CA GLU A 161 29.53 2.53 14.86
C GLU A 161 28.27 2.56 13.96
N ASP A 162 28.41 3.15 12.78
CA ASP A 162 27.34 3.20 11.79
C ASP A 162 26.85 1.77 11.46
N HIS A 163 25.54 1.58 11.47
CA HIS A 163 24.81 0.32 11.28
C HIS A 163 24.96 -0.73 12.38
N GLU A 164 25.42 -0.35 13.57
CA GLU A 164 25.21 -1.16 14.75
C GLU A 164 23.79 -1.00 15.30
N LYS A 165 23.31 -2.07 15.93
CA LYS A 165 22.00 -2.06 16.61
C LYS A 165 22.06 -1.17 17.84
N LEU A 166 21.01 -0.39 18.04
CA LEU A 166 20.88 0.46 19.21
C LEU A 166 20.38 -0.32 20.43
N GLU A 167 21.18 -0.34 21.48
CA GLU A 167 20.74 -0.77 22.81
C GLU A 167 20.02 0.39 23.52
N ILE A 168 18.76 0.61 23.13
CA ILE A 168 17.91 1.66 23.70
C ILE A 168 16.77 1.06 24.52
N THR A 169 16.59 1.53 25.75
CA THR A 169 15.44 1.14 26.57
C THR A 169 14.15 1.76 26.03
N HIS A 170 13.00 1.15 26.34
CA HIS A 170 11.70 1.69 25.96
C HIS A 170 11.50 3.14 26.44
N SER A 171 11.88 3.45 27.69
CA SER A 171 11.78 4.80 28.26
C SER A 171 12.69 5.82 27.57
N GLN A 172 13.88 5.42 27.13
CA GLN A 172 14.76 6.31 26.37
C GLN A 172 14.19 6.57 24.97
N LEU A 173 13.73 5.52 24.29
CA LEU A 173 13.14 5.64 22.95
C LEU A 173 11.91 6.55 22.97
N GLN A 174 11.08 6.45 24.02
CA GLN A 174 9.91 7.28 24.21
C GLN A 174 10.24 8.78 24.15
N GLU A 175 11.38 9.22 24.66
CA GLU A 175 11.79 10.63 24.68
C GLU A 175 12.43 11.13 23.38
N CYS A 176 12.74 10.23 22.44
CA CYS A 176 13.40 10.58 21.19
C CYS A 176 12.43 11.27 20.22
N ASP A 177 12.91 12.32 19.55
CA ASP A 177 12.26 12.90 18.38
C ASP A 177 12.38 11.95 17.18
N SER A 178 11.35 11.97 16.34
CA SER A 178 11.26 11.05 15.20
C SER A 178 10.71 11.73 13.96
N ALA A 179 11.02 11.14 12.80
CA ALA A 179 10.51 11.56 11.50
C ALA A 179 10.32 10.37 10.55
N LEU A 180 9.46 10.53 9.55
CA LEU A 180 9.39 9.63 8.40
C LEU A 180 10.31 10.13 7.29
N TYR A 181 11.23 9.31 6.82
CA TYR A 181 12.16 9.68 5.74
C TYR A 181 11.52 9.46 4.36
N ILE A 182 11.31 10.52 3.60
CA ILE A 182 10.82 10.43 2.22
C ILE A 182 12.01 10.36 1.25
N ASN A 183 12.94 11.30 1.37
CA ASN A 183 14.21 11.34 0.65
C ASN A 183 15.22 12.25 1.36
N GLU A 184 16.39 12.47 0.76
CA GLU A 184 17.50 13.26 1.35
C GLU A 184 17.15 14.73 1.65
N HIS A 185 16.08 15.26 1.07
CA HIS A 185 15.62 16.63 1.27
C HIS A 185 14.29 16.73 2.02
N ILE A 186 13.60 15.62 2.23
CA ILE A 186 12.23 15.60 2.75
C ILE A 186 12.13 14.55 3.85
N SER A 187 11.83 15.03 5.05
CA SER A 187 11.38 14.21 6.17
C SER A 187 10.13 14.81 6.77
N ILE A 188 9.21 13.97 7.24
CA ILE A 188 7.97 14.38 7.90
C ILE A 188 8.21 14.22 9.40
N PRO A 189 8.31 15.31 10.18
CA PRO A 189 8.42 15.22 11.63
C PRO A 189 7.20 14.50 12.22
N LEU A 190 7.45 13.50 13.06
CA LEU A 190 6.41 12.73 13.73
C LEU A 190 6.27 13.10 15.21
N GLY A 191 7.17 13.96 15.71
CA GLY A 191 7.28 14.33 17.13
C GLY A 191 7.97 13.25 17.95
N LYS A 192 7.81 13.32 19.28
CA LYS A 192 8.37 12.32 20.20
C LYS A 192 7.62 11.00 20.10
N VAL A 193 8.33 9.87 20.27
CA VAL A 193 7.75 8.52 20.16
C VAL A 193 6.60 8.27 21.16
N HIS A 194 6.62 8.88 22.35
CA HIS A 194 5.52 8.75 23.33
C HIS A 194 4.35 9.72 23.13
N SER A 195 4.39 10.57 22.10
CA SER A 195 3.36 11.58 21.89
C SER A 195 1.99 10.95 21.68
N HIS A 196 0.93 11.68 22.03
CA HIS A 196 -0.43 11.19 21.84
C HIS A 196 -0.71 10.86 20.36
N LEU A 197 -1.20 9.64 20.10
CA LEU A 197 -1.45 9.10 18.76
C LEU A 197 -0.23 9.12 17.83
N TRP A 198 0.99 9.08 18.40
CA TRP A 198 2.18 8.83 17.61
C TRP A 198 2.06 7.48 16.89
N PRO A 199 2.47 7.37 15.60
CA PRO A 199 3.09 8.41 14.77
C PRO A 199 2.12 9.25 13.91
N PHE A 200 0.81 8.99 13.98
CA PHE A 200 -0.18 9.59 13.07
C PHE A 200 -0.45 11.07 13.34
N HIS A 201 -0.35 11.50 14.60
CA HIS A 201 -0.60 12.91 14.94
C HIS A 201 0.40 13.86 14.27
N GLY A 202 1.69 13.50 14.24
CA GLY A 202 2.71 14.33 13.57
C GLY A 202 2.48 14.44 12.05
N LEU A 203 1.96 13.38 11.40
CA LEU A 203 1.54 13.48 10.00
C LEU A 203 0.37 14.44 9.82
N LEU A 204 -0.62 14.41 10.72
CA LEU A 204 -1.75 15.35 10.67
C LEU A 204 -1.25 16.80 10.79
N GLU A 205 -0.40 17.09 11.77
CA GLU A 205 0.19 18.43 11.94
C GLU A 205 1.00 18.86 10.71
N PHE A 206 1.76 17.93 10.11
CA PHE A 206 2.52 18.21 8.90
C PHE A 206 1.62 18.55 7.72
N VAL A 207 0.55 17.78 7.52
CA VAL A 207 -0.41 17.94 6.42
C VAL A 207 -1.26 19.20 6.58
N ASP A 208 -1.72 19.51 7.79
CA ASP A 208 -2.56 20.68 8.06
C ASP A 208 -1.79 22.01 7.97
N ASN A 209 -0.47 21.95 8.07
CA ASN A 209 0.37 23.12 7.80
C ASN A 209 0.50 23.39 6.30
N ILE A 210 -0.14 24.47 5.84
CA ILE A 210 -0.17 24.87 4.42
C ILE A 210 1.22 25.09 3.81
N ASP A 211 2.21 25.49 4.61
CA ASP A 211 3.58 25.72 4.13
C ASP A 211 4.25 24.42 3.70
N ASN A 212 3.83 23.28 4.27
CA ASN A 212 4.33 21.95 3.92
C ASN A 212 3.70 21.40 2.64
N LYS A 213 2.70 22.07 2.06
CA LYS A 213 2.04 21.61 0.81
C LYS A 213 3.06 21.32 -0.29
N LYS A 214 4.03 22.21 -0.48
CA LYS A 214 5.09 22.04 -1.49
C LYS A 214 5.96 20.79 -1.23
N LEU A 215 6.24 20.48 0.03
CA LEU A 215 7.00 19.29 0.41
C LEU A 215 6.19 18.01 0.16
N MET A 216 4.88 18.02 0.42
CA MET A 216 4.00 16.88 0.08
C MET A 216 3.99 16.58 -1.42
N TYR A 217 3.88 17.61 -2.26
CA TYR A 217 3.95 17.44 -3.72
C TYR A 217 5.34 16.99 -4.20
N ALA A 218 6.42 17.53 -3.62
CA ALA A 218 7.77 17.07 -3.96
C ALA A 218 7.99 15.59 -3.53
N GLY A 219 7.42 15.17 -2.40
CA GLY A 219 7.39 13.77 -1.97
C GLY A 219 6.58 12.89 -2.94
N PHE A 220 5.44 13.39 -3.41
CA PHE A 220 4.64 12.72 -4.44
C PHE A 220 5.38 12.58 -5.76
N ASP A 221 6.13 13.60 -6.20
CA ASP A 221 6.94 13.52 -7.42
C ASP A 221 8.05 12.47 -7.29
N HIS A 222 8.69 12.38 -6.12
CA HIS A 222 9.64 11.32 -5.81
C HIS A 222 8.97 9.94 -5.92
N TRP A 223 7.78 9.78 -5.33
CA TRP A 223 7.00 8.55 -5.40
C TRP A 223 6.58 8.19 -6.82
N LYS A 224 6.13 9.16 -7.62
CA LYS A 224 5.76 8.95 -9.04
C LYS A 224 6.94 8.49 -9.88
N ARG A 225 8.12 9.08 -9.68
CA ARG A 225 9.35 8.60 -10.33
C ARG A 225 9.64 7.15 -9.97
N ALA A 226 9.53 6.80 -8.69
CA ALA A 226 9.69 5.43 -8.22
C ALA A 226 8.67 4.47 -8.86
N ARG A 227 7.41 4.89 -8.99
CA ARG A 227 6.32 4.15 -9.65
C ARG A 227 6.65 3.90 -11.12
N ASP A 228 7.11 4.91 -11.84
CA ASP A 228 7.39 4.78 -13.28
C ASP A 228 8.60 3.87 -13.53
N LEU A 229 9.63 3.94 -12.68
CA LEU A 229 10.75 2.99 -12.65
C LEU A 229 10.30 1.58 -12.30
N TYR A 230 9.38 1.44 -11.33
CA TYR A 230 8.79 0.16 -10.96
C TYR A 230 8.08 -0.46 -12.16
N LYS A 231 7.21 0.30 -12.85
CA LYS A 231 6.46 -0.12 -14.05
C LYS A 231 7.37 -0.59 -15.16
N SER A 232 8.37 0.21 -15.51
CA SER A 232 9.33 -0.07 -16.59
C SER A 232 10.40 -1.11 -16.24
N LYS A 233 10.53 -1.47 -14.96
CA LYS A 233 11.63 -2.29 -14.42
C LYS A 233 13.01 -1.66 -14.68
N ASP A 234 13.07 -0.33 -14.79
CA ASP A 234 14.31 0.40 -15.03
C ASP A 234 15.15 0.49 -13.75
N LYS A 235 16.33 -0.13 -13.78
CA LYS A 235 17.28 -0.20 -12.67
C LYS A 235 18.42 0.81 -12.78
N SER A 236 18.43 1.63 -13.83
CA SER A 236 19.47 2.64 -14.06
C SER A 236 19.40 3.78 -13.05
N ASP A 237 18.19 4.04 -12.56
CA ASP A 237 17.91 5.05 -11.54
C ASP A 237 17.96 4.43 -10.14
N PRO A 238 18.74 5.00 -9.20
CA PRO A 238 18.81 4.51 -7.84
C PRO A 238 17.44 4.35 -7.16
N ILE A 239 16.49 5.26 -7.39
CA ILE A 239 15.19 5.25 -6.70
C ILE A 239 14.46 3.90 -6.89
N PHE A 240 14.71 3.18 -7.99
CA PHE A 240 14.18 1.84 -8.21
C PHE A 240 14.46 0.87 -7.06
N TYR A 241 15.60 0.99 -6.37
CA TYR A 241 15.98 0.07 -5.30
C TYR A 241 15.36 0.41 -3.93
N LEU A 242 14.59 1.50 -3.84
CA LEU A 242 13.82 1.87 -2.66
C LEU A 242 12.38 1.34 -2.69
N VAL A 243 11.91 0.84 -3.84
CA VAL A 243 10.56 0.27 -3.96
C VAL A 243 10.53 -1.18 -3.46
N ASN A 244 9.36 -1.61 -2.98
CA ASN A 244 9.12 -3.00 -2.66
C ASN A 244 9.17 -3.88 -3.92
N ALA A 245 9.57 -5.15 -3.75
CA ALA A 245 9.80 -6.07 -4.86
C ALA A 245 10.77 -5.56 -5.95
N CYS A 246 11.79 -4.78 -5.57
CA CYS A 246 12.91 -4.42 -6.45
C CYS A 246 13.87 -5.58 -6.73
N GLY A 247 13.84 -6.63 -5.89
CA GLY A 247 14.61 -7.86 -6.06
C GLY A 247 16.02 -7.81 -5.45
N ALA A 248 16.95 -8.52 -6.10
CA ALA A 248 18.33 -8.61 -5.66
C ALA A 248 19.09 -7.29 -5.91
N PRO A 249 20.08 -6.94 -5.06
CA PRO A 249 20.95 -5.81 -5.33
C PRO A 249 21.84 -6.06 -6.56
N PRO A 250 22.37 -5.01 -7.19
CA PRO A 250 23.34 -5.14 -8.27
C PRO A 250 24.67 -5.71 -7.75
N GLN A 251 25.54 -6.10 -8.69
CA GLN A 251 26.81 -6.75 -8.35
C GLN A 251 27.72 -5.87 -7.48
N ILE A 252 27.73 -4.55 -7.70
CA ILE A 252 28.50 -3.58 -6.94
C ILE A 252 28.22 -3.65 -5.42
N ALA A 253 26.97 -3.87 -5.02
CA ALA A 253 26.63 -4.04 -3.61
C ALA A 253 27.35 -5.23 -2.97
N LYS A 254 27.51 -6.33 -3.72
CA LYS A 254 28.15 -7.56 -3.24
C LYS A 254 29.66 -7.45 -3.21
N THR A 255 30.26 -6.81 -4.23
CA THR A 255 31.71 -6.77 -4.40
C THR A 255 32.36 -5.65 -3.61
N GLU A 256 31.71 -4.49 -3.51
CA GLU A 256 32.31 -3.28 -2.91
C GLU A 256 31.75 -2.98 -1.51
N PHE A 257 30.50 -3.35 -1.24
CA PHE A 257 29.84 -3.04 0.04
C PHE A 257 29.54 -4.27 0.91
N GLY A 258 30.02 -5.45 0.50
CA GLY A 258 29.93 -6.67 1.31
C GLY A 258 28.51 -7.21 1.52
N TRP A 259 27.58 -6.96 0.58
CA TRP A 259 26.20 -7.40 0.71
C TRP A 259 26.07 -8.92 0.98
N PRO A 260 25.23 -9.36 1.94
CA PRO A 260 25.11 -10.78 2.29
C PRO A 260 24.64 -11.66 1.12
N LYS A 261 25.34 -12.78 0.87
CA LYS A 261 25.16 -13.62 -0.34
C LYS A 261 23.73 -14.12 -0.62
N LYS A 262 22.92 -14.35 0.40
CA LYS A 262 21.56 -14.92 0.30
C LYS A 262 20.44 -13.90 0.48
N GLU A 263 20.79 -12.64 0.69
CA GLU A 263 19.81 -11.60 0.98
C GLU A 263 19.46 -10.82 -0.29
N VAL A 264 18.17 -10.53 -0.45
CA VAL A 264 17.65 -9.60 -1.45
C VAL A 264 17.28 -8.29 -0.78
N ILE A 265 17.12 -7.21 -1.53
CA ILE A 265 16.66 -5.93 -0.98
C ILE A 265 15.18 -6.06 -0.58
N SER A 266 14.35 -6.52 -1.53
CA SER A 266 12.92 -6.75 -1.32
C SER A 266 12.40 -7.81 -2.28
N ASP A 267 11.66 -8.80 -1.78
CA ASP A 267 11.21 -9.96 -2.56
C ASP A 267 9.86 -9.73 -3.26
N SER A 268 9.51 -10.63 -4.19
CA SER A 268 8.25 -10.56 -4.94
C SER A 268 7.00 -10.83 -4.11
N LYS A 269 7.13 -11.25 -2.84
CA LYS A 269 5.96 -11.38 -1.94
C LYS A 269 5.45 -10.02 -1.49
N THR A 270 6.28 -8.99 -1.64
CA THR A 270 5.96 -7.60 -1.33
C THR A 270 5.65 -6.74 -2.57
N SER A 271 5.33 -7.35 -3.71
CA SER A 271 4.94 -6.57 -4.91
C SER A 271 3.79 -5.61 -4.58
N ALA A 272 3.86 -4.42 -5.19
CA ALA A 272 2.98 -3.30 -4.87
C ALA A 272 1.54 -3.55 -5.35
N GLY A 273 0.56 -3.18 -4.53
CA GLY A 273 -0.87 -3.31 -4.82
C GLY A 273 -1.27 -4.68 -5.35
N LEU A 274 -1.92 -4.68 -6.51
CA LEU A 274 -2.40 -5.88 -7.18
C LEU A 274 -1.29 -6.62 -7.95
N ASP A 275 -0.08 -6.08 -8.06
CA ASP A 275 0.93 -6.54 -9.02
C ASP A 275 1.56 -7.92 -8.71
N ARG A 276 1.27 -8.51 -7.56
CA ARG A 276 1.70 -9.88 -7.26
C ARG A 276 0.82 -10.89 -8.02
N THR A 277 1.44 -11.70 -8.89
CA THR A 277 0.70 -12.67 -9.73
C THR A 277 -0.17 -13.67 -8.96
N ASP A 278 0.25 -14.10 -7.78
CA ASP A 278 -0.55 -14.93 -6.87
C ASP A 278 -1.82 -14.20 -6.38
N ASP A 279 -1.71 -12.91 -6.07
CA ASP A 279 -2.83 -12.07 -5.64
C ASP A 279 -3.79 -11.75 -6.78
N ILE A 280 -3.27 -11.51 -8.00
CA ILE A 280 -4.09 -11.37 -9.22
C ILE A 280 -4.95 -12.63 -9.42
N LYS A 281 -4.31 -13.81 -9.47
CA LYS A 281 -5.01 -15.08 -9.70
C LYS A 281 -6.07 -15.35 -8.64
N LYS A 282 -5.75 -15.09 -7.36
CA LYS A 282 -6.70 -15.23 -6.25
C LYS A 282 -7.86 -14.24 -6.36
N GLY A 283 -7.59 -12.99 -6.70
CA GLY A 283 -8.62 -11.98 -6.93
C GLY A 283 -9.58 -12.34 -8.06
N ILE A 284 -9.06 -12.85 -9.18
CA ILE A 284 -9.87 -13.34 -10.30
C ILE A 284 -10.76 -14.50 -9.88
N TYR A 285 -10.19 -15.51 -9.23
CA TYR A 285 -10.96 -16.64 -8.75
C TYR A 285 -12.05 -16.20 -7.77
N GLN A 286 -11.73 -15.31 -6.83
CA GLN A 286 -12.66 -14.90 -5.79
C GLN A 286 -13.81 -14.06 -6.36
N THR A 287 -13.55 -13.15 -7.31
CA THR A 287 -14.62 -12.39 -8.00
C THR A 287 -15.57 -13.31 -8.77
N LEU A 288 -15.06 -14.32 -9.48
CA LEU A 288 -15.89 -15.34 -10.12
C LEU A 288 -16.72 -16.14 -9.10
N LYS A 289 -16.11 -16.53 -7.97
CA LYS A 289 -16.79 -17.26 -6.90
C LYS A 289 -17.92 -16.44 -6.27
N ILE A 290 -17.68 -15.16 -5.98
CA ILE A 290 -18.70 -14.22 -5.48
C ILE A 290 -19.82 -14.07 -6.51
N GLY A 291 -19.49 -13.82 -7.77
CA GLY A 291 -20.46 -13.66 -8.85
C GLY A 291 -21.32 -14.90 -9.05
N SER A 292 -20.73 -16.09 -8.92
CA SER A 292 -21.45 -17.37 -8.93
C SER A 292 -22.43 -17.50 -7.76
N ASN A 293 -22.03 -17.12 -6.55
CA ASN A 293 -22.91 -17.20 -5.38
C ASN A 293 -24.12 -16.25 -5.49
N HIS A 294 -23.93 -15.06 -6.04
CA HIS A 294 -24.97 -14.04 -6.21
C HIS A 294 -25.59 -14.00 -7.61
N ARG A 295 -25.50 -15.10 -8.38
CA ARG A 295 -25.94 -15.11 -9.79
C ARG A 295 -27.44 -14.90 -10.03
N HIS A 296 -28.25 -14.85 -8.98
CA HIS A 296 -29.68 -14.55 -9.03
C HIS A 296 -30.03 -13.12 -8.57
N GLU A 297 -29.04 -12.36 -8.15
CA GLU A 297 -29.17 -10.98 -7.68
C GLU A 297 -28.57 -10.06 -8.75
N ASN A 298 -29.40 -9.23 -9.37
CA ASN A 298 -28.97 -8.33 -10.44
C ASN A 298 -28.35 -7.03 -9.89
N ASN A 299 -28.69 -6.69 -8.64
CA ASN A 299 -28.16 -5.55 -7.89
C ASN A 299 -26.82 -5.85 -7.21
N VAL A 300 -26.28 -7.07 -7.35
CA VAL A 300 -24.99 -7.45 -6.80
C VAL A 300 -23.92 -7.44 -7.89
N LYS A 301 -22.82 -6.74 -7.59
CA LYS A 301 -21.62 -6.59 -8.43
C LYS A 301 -20.40 -7.15 -7.71
N THR A 302 -19.35 -7.44 -8.47
CA THR A 302 -18.07 -7.93 -7.94
C THR A 302 -16.93 -6.97 -8.22
N ALA A 303 -15.99 -6.87 -7.28
CA ALA A 303 -14.80 -6.04 -7.45
C ALA A 303 -13.52 -6.68 -6.94
N ILE A 304 -12.40 -6.28 -7.55
CA ILE A 304 -11.09 -6.33 -6.91
C ILE A 304 -10.74 -4.91 -6.46
N ILE A 305 -10.35 -4.76 -5.20
CA ILE A 305 -9.91 -3.47 -4.62
C ILE A 305 -8.42 -3.53 -4.33
N SER A 306 -7.68 -2.51 -4.75
CA SER A 306 -6.26 -2.37 -4.46
C SER A 306 -5.82 -0.92 -4.29
N ASN A 307 -4.68 -0.66 -3.65
CA ASN A 307 -4.09 0.68 -3.68
C ASN A 307 -3.48 1.01 -5.05
N LEU A 308 -2.90 0.01 -5.74
CA LEU A 308 -2.24 0.19 -7.03
C LEU A 308 -2.65 -0.93 -8.00
N PRO A 309 -2.76 -0.66 -9.30
CA PRO A 309 -3.08 -1.67 -10.29
C PRO A 309 -1.90 -2.62 -10.53
N ALA A 310 -2.13 -3.65 -11.35
CA ALA A 310 -1.13 -4.65 -11.70
C ALA A 310 -0.09 -4.11 -12.69
N TYR A 311 0.63 -3.06 -12.32
CA TYR A 311 1.53 -2.29 -13.17
C TYR A 311 2.44 -3.07 -14.12
N ARG A 312 2.99 -4.21 -13.71
CA ARG A 312 3.91 -5.02 -14.50
C ARG A 312 3.23 -6.20 -15.20
N HIS A 313 2.03 -6.57 -14.76
CA HIS A 313 1.36 -7.82 -15.10
C HIS A 313 -0.07 -7.65 -15.61
N GLU A 314 -0.58 -6.42 -15.72
CA GLU A 314 -1.94 -6.11 -16.17
C GLU A 314 -2.20 -6.68 -17.57
N ARG A 315 -1.32 -6.39 -18.52
CA ARG A 315 -1.43 -6.91 -19.89
C ARG A 315 -1.44 -8.44 -19.95
N GLU A 316 -0.70 -9.10 -19.06
CA GLU A 316 -0.56 -10.56 -19.08
C GLU A 316 -1.71 -11.29 -18.37
N TYR A 317 -2.38 -10.65 -17.41
CA TYR A 317 -3.33 -11.33 -16.52
C TYR A 317 -4.71 -10.67 -16.42
N ILE A 318 -4.87 -9.40 -16.77
CA ILE A 318 -6.10 -8.62 -16.54
C ILE A 318 -6.73 -8.19 -17.86
N ASP A 319 -5.97 -7.63 -18.81
CA ASP A 319 -6.52 -6.99 -20.02
C ASP A 319 -7.46 -7.89 -20.82
N ASP A 320 -7.04 -9.14 -21.07
CA ASP A 320 -7.84 -10.11 -21.83
C ASP A 320 -9.08 -10.59 -21.07
N LEU A 321 -9.08 -10.47 -19.73
CA LEU A 321 -10.20 -10.86 -18.88
C LEU A 321 -11.21 -9.73 -18.67
N ILE A 322 -10.79 -8.47 -18.85
CA ILE A 322 -11.69 -7.32 -18.74
C ILE A 322 -12.93 -7.54 -19.60
N PRO A 323 -12.87 -7.76 -20.93
CA PRO A 323 -14.06 -7.88 -21.78
C PRO A 323 -14.81 -9.21 -21.61
N LEU A 324 -14.25 -10.18 -20.89
CA LEU A 324 -14.81 -11.52 -20.80
C LEU A 324 -16.12 -11.52 -20.00
N MET A 325 -17.10 -12.24 -20.54
CA MET A 325 -18.36 -12.51 -19.88
C MET A 325 -18.56 -14.02 -19.69
N TRP A 326 -19.26 -14.40 -18.64
CA TRP A 326 -19.60 -15.78 -18.30
C TRP A 326 -21.10 -15.88 -17.98
N GLY A 327 -21.67 -17.09 -18.10
CA GLY A 327 -23.08 -17.36 -17.83
C GLY A 327 -23.29 -18.82 -17.42
N ASP A 328 -24.46 -19.12 -16.87
CA ASP A 328 -24.78 -20.49 -16.49
C ASP A 328 -25.24 -21.30 -17.70
N GLN A 329 -24.83 -22.57 -17.76
CA GLN A 329 -25.30 -23.50 -18.80
C GLN A 329 -26.84 -23.63 -18.85
N LYS A 330 -27.52 -23.43 -17.72
CA LYS A 330 -29.00 -23.50 -17.67
C LYS A 330 -29.71 -22.36 -18.41
N ASP A 331 -29.00 -21.25 -18.65
CA ASP A 331 -29.53 -20.10 -19.41
C ASP A 331 -29.26 -20.25 -20.91
N MET A 332 -28.65 -21.37 -21.33
CA MET A 332 -28.41 -21.70 -22.72
C MET A 332 -29.72 -21.99 -23.45
N CYS A 333 -29.95 -21.24 -24.51
CA CYS A 333 -31.10 -21.35 -25.39
C CYS A 333 -30.66 -22.00 -26.71
N ILE A 334 -31.59 -22.71 -27.35
CA ILE A 334 -31.37 -23.32 -28.67
C ILE A 334 -32.30 -22.61 -29.67
N ASN A 335 -31.72 -22.12 -30.76
CA ASN A 335 -32.47 -21.57 -31.89
C ASN A 335 -31.97 -22.21 -33.19
N SER A 336 -32.89 -22.57 -34.08
CA SER A 336 -32.59 -23.30 -35.32
C SER A 336 -31.72 -22.53 -36.33
N GLU A 337 -31.66 -21.20 -36.24
CA GLU A 337 -30.92 -20.33 -37.15
C GLU A 337 -29.52 -19.96 -36.63
N VAL A 338 -29.36 -19.77 -35.32
CA VAL A 338 -28.10 -19.30 -34.69
C VAL A 338 -27.39 -20.35 -33.82
N GLY A 339 -28.04 -21.49 -33.54
CA GLY A 339 -27.49 -22.56 -32.71
C GLY A 339 -27.70 -22.33 -31.21
N GLU A 340 -26.73 -22.75 -30.40
CA GLU A 340 -26.72 -22.57 -28.94
C GLU A 340 -26.21 -21.17 -28.57
N TYR A 341 -26.96 -20.46 -27.72
CA TYR A 341 -26.59 -19.11 -27.29
C TYR A 341 -27.06 -18.82 -25.86
N ILE A 342 -26.47 -17.81 -25.22
CA ILE A 342 -26.95 -17.23 -23.96
C ILE A 342 -27.24 -15.75 -24.22
N SER A 343 -28.42 -15.29 -23.84
CA SER A 343 -28.80 -13.88 -23.99
C SER A 343 -27.91 -12.97 -23.14
N LYS A 344 -27.59 -11.77 -23.64
CA LYS A 344 -26.63 -10.85 -23.00
C LYS A 344 -27.01 -10.48 -21.56
N GLU A 345 -28.29 -10.35 -21.26
CA GLU A 345 -28.83 -10.05 -19.94
C GLU A 345 -28.66 -11.20 -18.92
N LYS A 346 -28.31 -12.40 -19.39
CA LYS A 346 -27.95 -13.56 -18.56
C LYS A 346 -26.45 -13.74 -18.40
N LEU A 347 -25.66 -12.95 -19.11
CA LEU A 347 -24.21 -12.94 -19.00
C LEU A 347 -23.76 -11.96 -17.92
N ARG A 348 -22.62 -12.26 -17.30
CA ARG A 348 -21.98 -11.48 -16.23
C ARG A 348 -20.52 -11.24 -16.58
N TYR A 349 -19.97 -10.10 -16.17
CA TYR A 349 -18.54 -9.86 -16.33
C TYR A 349 -17.73 -10.70 -15.33
N VAL A 350 -16.47 -10.97 -15.66
CA VAL A 350 -15.51 -11.54 -14.69
C VAL A 350 -15.30 -10.56 -13.53
N PHE A 351 -15.13 -9.29 -13.87
CA PHE A 351 -15.08 -8.18 -12.92
C PHE A 351 -16.10 -7.13 -13.36
N ASP A 352 -17.00 -6.73 -12.46
CA ASP A 352 -17.74 -5.49 -12.67
C ASP A 352 -16.78 -4.29 -12.47
N TYR A 353 -15.89 -4.39 -11.46
CA TYR A 353 -14.96 -3.33 -11.13
C TYR A 353 -13.54 -3.82 -10.77
N ILE A 354 -12.54 -3.05 -11.16
CA ILE A 354 -11.20 -3.08 -10.54
C ILE A 354 -10.96 -1.67 -10.00
N ILE A 355 -11.02 -1.52 -8.68
CA ILE A 355 -11.00 -0.22 -8.01
C ILE A 355 -9.60 0.02 -7.43
N THR A 356 -8.94 1.09 -7.86
CA THR A 356 -7.64 1.51 -7.30
C THR A 356 -7.50 3.01 -7.05
N LEU A 357 -6.48 3.39 -6.27
CA LEU A 357 -6.18 4.79 -5.97
C LEU A 357 -5.52 5.52 -7.14
N ASP A 358 -4.81 4.82 -8.04
CA ASP A 358 -4.19 5.42 -9.23
C ASP A 358 -5.21 5.49 -10.38
N TYR A 359 -5.46 4.37 -11.08
CA TYR A 359 -6.54 4.27 -12.06
C TYR A 359 -7.43 3.05 -11.81
N SER A 360 -8.71 3.19 -12.11
CA SER A 360 -9.72 2.14 -11.91
C SER A 360 -10.34 1.73 -13.24
N THR A 361 -10.65 0.44 -13.37
CA THR A 361 -11.47 -0.09 -14.47
C THR A 361 -12.89 -0.21 -13.96
N LEU A 362 -13.75 0.72 -14.37
CA LEU A 362 -15.11 0.85 -13.84
C LEU A 362 -16.13 0.66 -14.95
N ARG A 363 -16.93 -0.42 -14.87
CA ARG A 363 -17.98 -0.67 -15.87
C ARG A 363 -19.28 -0.01 -15.44
N ASN A 364 -19.78 0.92 -16.26
CA ASN A 364 -21.08 1.60 -16.04
C ASN A 364 -21.19 2.41 -14.73
N LEU A 365 -20.06 2.67 -14.05
CA LEU A 365 -19.96 3.74 -13.07
C LEU A 365 -19.35 4.93 -13.82
N GLU A 366 -20.18 5.91 -14.15
CA GLU A 366 -19.69 7.24 -14.47
C GLU A 366 -19.25 7.88 -13.15
N ILE A 367 -17.96 8.22 -13.05
CA ILE A 367 -17.36 8.92 -11.91
C ILE A 367 -16.95 10.31 -12.35
#